data_AF-A0A946WQC2-F1
#
_entry.id   AF-A0A946WQC2-F1
#
_cell.length_a   1.000
_cell.length_b   1.000
_cell.length_c   1.000
_cell.angle_alpha   90.00
_cell.angle_beta   90.00
_cell.angle_gamma   90.00
#
_symmetry.space_group_name_H-M   'P 1'
#
loop_
_entity.id
_entity.type
_entity.pdbx_description
1 polymer ?
#
loop_
_entity_poly.entity_id
_entity_poly.type
_entity_poly.pdbx_seq_one_letter_code
_entity_poly.pdbx_strand_id
1 'polypeptide(L)'
;MKDDRFMWQKRLSEAFSDEEHIIGRSVLTMREIDKNIELRIVEKYQGYDQTIHAFIEYWYQTLSGFQESVPAEDDQHLLLYLSVLAPSFGRFRQSWEVFLTGHYFDAISMLRSVYQTVLIIAADQDSNFDFLGQEDNIGQNVGQATEEKRSKIIHKGFVSLEKEASRLIVGNKSDLKQVTIQNLEYFLRIIHKTVHPLNPHISSNLRVAFNRKLSLFPEPDDDQLSQYLNISNFIGWMTLRVLSLFNRHQQLFNDDWMRRTKALDEAFETLVEGFAELEKPIGEAIIELIDKKFSFNNSTKET
;
A
#
# COMPACT_ATOMS: atom_id res chain seq x y z
N MET A 1 43.60 24.69 9.18
CA MET A 1 42.44 24.28 10.00
C MET A 1 41.99 22.92 9.51
N LYS A 2 42.20 21.86 10.32
CA LYS A 2 41.53 20.59 10.05
C LYS A 2 40.04 20.83 10.31
N ASP A 3 39.21 20.41 9.37
CA ASP A 3 37.79 20.73 9.34
C ASP A 3 37.07 20.02 10.49
N ASP A 4 36.78 20.75 11.57
CA ASP A 4 36.09 20.26 12.77
C ASP A 4 34.74 19.59 12.46
N ARG A 5 34.19 19.86 11.26
CA ARG A 5 32.96 19.25 10.74
C ARG A 5 33.01 17.72 10.63
N PHE A 6 34.18 17.08 10.65
CA PHE A 6 34.31 15.61 10.59
C PHE A 6 34.78 14.96 11.90
N MET A 7 35.11 15.75 12.93
CA MET A 7 35.58 15.23 14.21
C MET A 7 34.52 14.40 14.95
N TRP A 8 33.23 14.71 14.75
CA TRP A 8 32.16 13.91 15.34
C TRP A 8 32.04 12.50 14.74
N GLN A 9 32.30 12.33 13.44
CA GLN A 9 32.29 11.01 12.79
C GLN A 9 33.40 10.11 13.33
N LYS A 10 34.60 10.68 13.51
CA LYS A 10 35.73 9.99 14.14
C LYS A 10 35.39 9.56 15.57
N ARG A 11 34.78 10.44 16.36
CA ARG A 11 34.32 10.11 17.72
C ARG A 11 33.28 8.99 17.73
N LEU A 12 32.35 8.95 16.77
CA LEU A 12 31.39 7.85 16.65
C LEU A 12 32.09 6.54 16.28
N SER A 13 33.00 6.57 15.31
CA SER A 13 33.75 5.37 14.94
C SER A 13 34.58 4.86 16.13
N GLU A 14 35.32 5.72 16.84
CA GLU A 14 36.10 5.33 18.02
C GLU A 14 35.22 4.79 19.16
N ALA A 15 34.00 5.30 19.33
CA ALA A 15 33.11 4.89 20.41
C ALA A 15 32.31 3.61 20.12
N PHE A 16 32.02 3.31 18.85
CA PHE A 16 31.07 2.25 18.46
C PHE A 16 31.64 1.20 17.48
N SER A 17 32.85 1.40 16.95
CA SER A 17 33.53 0.37 16.16
C SER A 17 34.15 -0.67 17.08
N ASP A 18 34.19 -1.92 16.63
CA ASP A 18 35.02 -2.96 17.24
C ASP A 18 36.27 -3.23 16.37
N GLU A 19 37.13 -4.17 16.79
CA GLU A 19 38.38 -4.48 16.08
C GLU A 19 38.18 -4.89 14.62
N GLU A 20 36.98 -5.37 14.26
CA GLU A 20 36.68 -5.91 12.93
C GLU A 20 35.72 -5.04 12.11
N HIS A 21 34.93 -4.15 12.74
CA HIS A 21 33.84 -3.44 12.05
C HIS A 21 33.68 -1.98 12.49
N ILE A 22 33.49 -1.10 11.48
CA ILE A 22 33.14 0.32 11.65
C ILE A 22 31.74 0.50 12.27
N ILE A 23 30.90 -0.52 12.16
CA ILE A 23 29.54 -0.59 12.69
C ILE A 23 29.55 -1.70 13.73
N GLY A 24 29.26 -1.39 15.00
CA GLY A 24 29.39 -2.35 16.09
C GLY A 24 28.63 -3.67 15.86
N ARG A 25 29.25 -4.79 16.26
CA ARG A 25 28.80 -6.18 16.09
C ARG A 25 27.29 -6.42 16.23
N SER A 26 26.64 -5.81 17.22
CA SER A 26 25.21 -5.99 17.48
C SER A 26 24.34 -5.61 16.27
N VAL A 27 24.70 -4.55 15.54
CA VAL A 27 23.96 -4.10 14.34
C VAL A 27 24.10 -5.10 13.19
N LEU A 28 25.28 -5.69 13.02
CA LEU A 28 25.52 -6.73 12.02
C LEU A 28 24.70 -7.98 12.33
N THR A 29 24.62 -8.38 13.60
CA THR A 29 23.76 -9.47 14.04
C THR A 29 22.28 -9.18 13.73
N MET A 30 21.80 -7.93 13.90
CA MET A 30 20.42 -7.59 13.52
C MET A 30 20.19 -7.80 12.02
N ARG A 31 21.09 -7.30 11.17
CA ARG A 31 20.99 -7.45 9.71
C ARG A 31 20.99 -8.92 9.26
N GLU A 32 21.77 -9.76 9.94
CA GLU A 32 21.80 -11.20 9.65
C GLU A 32 20.48 -11.87 10.05
N ILE A 33 19.89 -11.46 11.18
CA ILE A 33 18.56 -11.92 11.60
C ILE A 33 17.50 -11.51 10.58
N ASP A 34 17.49 -10.25 10.15
CA ASP A 34 16.54 -9.75 9.15
C ASP A 34 16.63 -10.56 7.85
N LYS A 35 17.85 -10.82 7.37
CA LYS A 35 18.09 -11.64 6.17
C LYS A 35 17.61 -13.08 6.35
N ASN A 36 17.79 -13.66 7.52
CA ASN A 36 17.30 -15.01 7.81
C ASN A 36 15.77 -15.07 7.87
N ILE A 37 15.11 -14.01 8.34
CA ILE A 37 13.65 -13.89 8.30
C ILE A 37 13.18 -13.79 6.86
N GLU A 38 13.78 -12.91 6.06
CA GLU A 38 13.49 -12.76 4.63
C GLU A 38 13.57 -14.11 3.90
N LEU A 39 14.68 -14.83 4.03
CA LEU A 39 14.87 -16.14 3.40
C LEU A 39 13.76 -17.12 3.78
N ARG A 40 13.40 -17.20 5.07
CA ARG A 40 12.33 -18.09 5.54
C ARG A 40 10.96 -17.71 4.97
N ILE A 41 10.67 -16.42 4.87
CA ILE A 41 9.41 -15.93 4.31
C ILE A 41 9.33 -16.27 2.82
N VAL A 42 10.39 -15.97 2.06
CA VAL A 42 10.46 -16.24 0.61
C VAL A 42 10.37 -17.74 0.33
N GLU A 43 11.06 -18.58 1.11
CA GLU A 43 10.98 -20.04 1.00
C GLU A 43 9.58 -20.57 1.30
N LYS A 44 8.92 -20.04 2.35
CA LYS A 44 7.59 -20.50 2.76
C LYS A 44 6.48 -20.02 1.81
N TYR A 45 6.62 -18.83 1.23
CA TYR A 45 5.58 -18.16 0.43
C TYR A 45 6.06 -17.82 -0.98
N GLN A 46 6.81 -18.72 -1.62
CA GLN A 46 7.44 -18.50 -2.92
C GLN A 46 6.48 -17.99 -4.01
N GLY A 47 5.28 -18.59 -4.12
CA GLY A 47 4.30 -18.17 -5.13
C GLY A 47 3.78 -16.74 -4.90
N TYR A 48 3.64 -16.35 -3.63
CA TYR A 48 3.26 -14.99 -3.27
C TYR A 48 4.38 -14.00 -3.54
N ASP A 49 5.63 -14.34 -3.18
CA ASP A 49 6.81 -13.53 -3.48
C ASP A 49 6.94 -13.24 -4.98
N GLN A 50 6.77 -14.27 -5.82
CA GLN A 50 6.78 -14.12 -7.28
C GLN A 50 5.67 -13.19 -7.77
N THR A 51 4.46 -13.32 -7.22
CA THR A 51 3.31 -12.48 -7.57
C THR A 51 3.56 -11.02 -7.22
N ILE A 52 4.10 -10.73 -6.03
CA ILE A 52 4.40 -9.36 -5.60
C ILE A 52 5.53 -8.74 -6.42
N HIS A 53 6.60 -9.48 -6.72
CA HIS A 53 7.67 -8.97 -7.57
C HIS A 53 7.18 -8.68 -8.99
N ALA A 54 6.37 -9.58 -9.58
CA ALA A 54 5.77 -9.35 -10.89
C ALA A 54 4.83 -8.12 -10.87
N PHE A 55 4.04 -7.96 -9.81
CA PHE A 55 3.15 -6.80 -9.64
C PHE A 55 3.91 -5.49 -9.47
N ILE A 56 4.97 -5.44 -8.65
CA ILE A 56 5.81 -4.26 -8.46
C ILE A 56 6.47 -3.85 -9.79
N GLU A 57 7.02 -4.81 -10.53
CA GLU A 57 7.61 -4.56 -11.85
C GLU A 57 6.57 -4.02 -12.83
N TYR A 58 5.40 -4.65 -12.88
CA TYR A 58 4.29 -4.22 -13.75
C TYR A 58 3.81 -2.80 -13.41
N TRP A 59 3.65 -2.49 -12.12
CA TRP A 59 3.24 -1.16 -11.67
C TRP A 59 4.28 -0.10 -12.08
N TYR A 60 5.57 -0.37 -11.82
CA TYR A 60 6.66 0.51 -12.23
C TYR A 60 6.63 0.78 -13.74
N GLN A 61 6.62 -0.28 -14.56
CA GLN A 61 6.58 -0.16 -16.02
C GLN A 61 5.37 0.63 -16.52
N THR A 62 4.21 0.45 -15.88
CA THR A 62 2.99 1.18 -16.24
C THR A 62 3.13 2.68 -15.99
N LEU A 63 3.63 3.08 -14.82
CA LEU A 63 3.80 4.51 -14.49
C LEU A 63 4.90 5.15 -15.33
N SER A 64 6.04 4.48 -15.49
CA SER A 64 7.17 4.98 -16.28
C SER A 64 6.80 5.13 -17.76
N GLY A 65 6.15 4.12 -18.35
CA GLY A 65 5.70 4.19 -19.74
C GLY A 65 4.71 5.32 -19.99
N PHE A 66 3.78 5.54 -19.05
CA PHE A 66 2.85 6.67 -19.15
C PHE A 66 3.56 8.04 -19.04
N GLN A 67 4.46 8.19 -18.06
CA GLN A 67 5.21 9.42 -17.85
C GLN A 67 6.07 9.82 -19.07
N GLU A 68 6.64 8.85 -19.78
CA GLU A 68 7.46 9.10 -20.97
C GLU A 68 6.65 9.47 -22.21
N SER A 69 5.39 9.07 -22.26
CA SER A 69 4.63 9.05 -23.52
C SER A 69 3.46 10.02 -23.59
N VAL A 70 2.96 10.54 -22.46
CA VAL A 70 1.81 11.45 -22.44
C VAL A 70 2.26 12.89 -22.17
N PRO A 71 2.05 13.81 -23.13
CA PRO A 71 2.19 15.24 -22.87
C PRO A 71 1.29 15.66 -21.71
N ALA A 72 1.79 16.50 -20.80
CA ALA A 72 1.07 16.94 -19.60
C ALA A 72 -0.23 17.73 -19.88
N GLU A 73 -0.61 17.93 -21.13
CA GLU A 73 -1.74 18.74 -21.57
C GLU A 73 -2.95 17.89 -22.02
N ASP A 74 -2.77 16.59 -22.23
CA ASP A 74 -3.77 15.76 -22.93
C ASP A 74 -4.80 15.06 -22.01
N ASP A 75 -4.48 14.78 -20.74
CA ASP A 75 -5.43 14.16 -19.79
C ASP A 75 -5.13 14.53 -18.32
N GLN A 76 -5.87 15.50 -17.78
CA GLN A 76 -5.70 15.98 -16.40
C GLN A 76 -6.06 14.92 -15.34
N HIS A 77 -7.02 14.02 -15.62
CA HIS A 77 -7.39 12.97 -14.66
C HIS A 77 -6.25 11.94 -14.53
N LEU A 78 -5.68 11.48 -15.64
CA LEU A 78 -4.60 10.51 -15.59
C LEU A 78 -3.31 11.09 -15.02
N LEU A 79 -3.03 12.38 -15.23
CA LEU A 79 -1.93 13.08 -14.54
C LEU A 79 -2.17 13.15 -13.03
N LEU A 80 -3.41 13.45 -12.61
CA LEU A 80 -3.76 13.40 -11.19
C LEU A 80 -3.58 11.99 -10.63
N TYR A 81 -4.02 10.95 -11.35
CA TYR A 81 -3.83 9.55 -10.92
C TYR A 81 -2.35 9.19 -10.83
N LEU A 82 -1.53 9.56 -11.82
CA LEU A 82 -0.08 9.39 -11.77
C LEU A 82 0.52 10.05 -10.53
N SER A 83 0.10 11.28 -10.20
CA SER A 83 0.62 12.05 -9.08
C SER A 83 0.37 11.41 -7.71
N VAL A 84 -0.71 10.64 -7.57
CA VAL A 84 -1.05 9.91 -6.33
C VAL A 84 -0.59 8.46 -6.37
N LEU A 85 -0.52 7.82 -7.54
CA LEU A 85 -0.07 6.44 -7.69
C LEU A 85 1.45 6.30 -7.59
N ALA A 86 2.23 7.26 -8.09
CA ALA A 86 3.70 7.25 -7.96
C ALA A 86 4.19 7.20 -6.50
N PRO A 87 3.74 8.06 -5.58
CA PRO A 87 4.09 7.92 -4.17
C PRO A 87 3.49 6.66 -3.54
N SER A 88 2.31 6.20 -4.00
CA SER A 88 1.69 4.96 -3.52
C SER A 88 2.48 3.71 -3.92
N PHE A 89 3.09 3.68 -5.11
CA PHE A 89 4.02 2.64 -5.55
C PHE A 89 5.20 2.52 -4.58
N GLY A 90 5.85 3.65 -4.26
CA GLY A 90 6.96 3.68 -3.31
C GLY A 90 6.58 3.12 -1.95
N ARG A 91 5.38 3.45 -1.45
CA ARG A 91 4.87 2.93 -0.18
C ARG A 91 4.53 1.45 -0.22
N PHE A 92 3.93 0.96 -1.31
CA PHE A 92 3.63 -0.47 -1.46
C PHE A 92 4.91 -1.28 -1.49
N ARG A 93 5.90 -0.87 -2.30
CA ARG A 93 7.22 -1.51 -2.36
C ARG A 93 7.91 -1.51 -1.00
N GLN A 94 7.97 -0.36 -0.33
CA GLN A 94 8.59 -0.28 1.00
C GLN A 94 7.87 -1.16 2.02
N SER A 95 6.54 -1.30 1.92
CA SER A 95 5.80 -2.22 2.79
C SER A 95 6.28 -3.66 2.64
N TRP A 96 6.60 -4.10 1.42
CA TRP A 96 7.14 -5.43 1.16
C TRP A 96 8.52 -5.61 1.77
N GLU A 97 9.41 -4.63 1.57
CA GLU A 97 10.75 -4.63 2.17
C GLU A 97 10.69 -4.68 3.70
N VAL A 98 9.83 -3.88 4.33
CA VAL A 98 9.61 -3.88 5.79
C VAL A 98 9.01 -5.21 6.26
N PHE A 99 8.07 -5.78 5.51
CA PHE A 99 7.48 -7.09 5.82
C PHE A 99 8.55 -8.19 5.86
N LEU A 100 9.48 -8.21 4.89
CA LEU A 100 10.56 -9.21 4.82
C LEU A 100 11.51 -9.15 6.02
N THR A 101 11.59 -8.01 6.70
CA THR A 101 12.37 -7.85 7.95
C THR A 101 11.59 -8.25 9.22
N GLY A 102 10.36 -8.75 9.10
CA GLY A 102 9.54 -9.21 10.23
C GLY A 102 8.71 -8.10 10.90
N HIS A 103 8.69 -6.89 10.35
CA HIS A 103 7.98 -5.72 10.89
C HIS A 103 6.55 -5.60 10.31
N TYR A 104 5.72 -6.62 10.55
CA TYR A 104 4.45 -6.80 9.85
C TYR A 104 3.44 -5.66 10.05
N PHE A 105 3.29 -5.13 11.27
CA PHE A 105 2.34 -4.05 11.53
C PHE A 105 2.77 -2.73 10.89
N ASP A 106 4.06 -2.43 10.90
CA ASP A 106 4.62 -1.27 10.20
C ASP A 106 4.35 -1.41 8.69
N ALA A 107 4.60 -2.59 8.12
CA ALA A 107 4.30 -2.89 6.73
C ALA A 107 2.80 -2.70 6.39
N ILE A 108 1.88 -3.22 7.20
CA ILE A 108 0.42 -3.01 7.01
C ILE A 108 0.06 -1.52 7.11
N SER A 109 0.69 -0.77 8.01
CA SER A 109 0.40 0.66 8.19
C SER A 109 0.68 1.46 6.91
N MET A 110 1.71 1.08 6.15
CA MET A 110 2.06 1.72 4.87
C MET A 110 1.00 1.46 3.81
N LEU A 111 0.48 0.22 3.77
CA LEU A 111 -0.57 -0.19 2.83
C LEU A 111 -1.87 0.57 2.99
N ARG A 112 -2.19 1.08 4.19
CA ARG A 112 -3.40 1.90 4.41
C ARG A 112 -3.49 3.08 3.44
N SER A 113 -2.38 3.78 3.24
CA SER A 113 -2.37 4.94 2.35
C SER A 113 -2.53 4.55 0.87
N VAL A 114 -1.97 3.40 0.47
CA VAL A 114 -2.17 2.85 -0.88
C VAL A 114 -3.65 2.52 -1.09
N TYR A 115 -4.26 1.82 -0.13
CA TYR A 115 -5.69 1.52 -0.14
C TYR A 115 -6.56 2.77 -0.29
N GLN A 116 -6.29 3.82 0.50
CA GLN A 116 -7.04 5.07 0.44
C GLN A 116 -6.93 5.76 -0.92
N THR A 117 -5.73 5.82 -1.51
CA THR A 117 -5.52 6.35 -2.85
C THR A 117 -6.33 5.58 -3.89
N VAL A 118 -6.28 4.25 -3.84
CA VAL A 118 -6.97 3.37 -4.78
C VAL A 118 -8.50 3.52 -4.66
N LEU A 119 -9.03 3.68 -3.45
CA LEU A 119 -10.46 3.99 -3.26
C LEU A 119 -10.86 5.34 -3.86
N ILE A 120 -10.03 6.38 -3.71
CA ILE A 120 -10.32 7.71 -4.27
C ILE A 120 -10.39 7.62 -5.80
N ILE A 121 -9.43 6.93 -6.43
CA ILE A 121 -9.43 6.76 -7.89
C ILE A 121 -10.64 5.94 -8.34
N ALA A 122 -10.95 4.84 -7.65
CA ALA A 122 -12.14 4.03 -7.97
C ALA A 122 -13.45 4.85 -7.80
N ALA A 123 -13.53 5.69 -6.76
CA ALA A 123 -14.66 6.58 -6.56
C ALA A 123 -14.79 7.61 -7.68
N ASP A 124 -13.69 8.20 -8.16
CA ASP A 124 -13.69 9.17 -9.27
C ASP A 124 -14.18 8.59 -10.61
N GLN A 125 -14.17 7.26 -10.75
CA GLN A 125 -14.79 6.59 -11.88
C GLN A 125 -16.33 6.48 -11.74
N ASP A 126 -16.88 6.69 -10.55
CA ASP A 126 -18.32 6.85 -10.34
C ASP A 126 -18.74 8.30 -10.70
N SER A 127 -19.85 8.44 -11.42
CA SER A 127 -20.44 9.74 -11.79
C SER A 127 -20.76 10.67 -10.60
N ASN A 128 -20.84 10.13 -9.39
CA ASN A 128 -21.19 10.87 -8.17
C ASN A 128 -19.98 11.41 -7.40
N PHE A 129 -18.76 11.23 -7.91
CA PHE A 129 -17.52 11.73 -7.30
C PHE A 129 -16.67 12.43 -8.37
N ASP A 130 -16.16 13.60 -8.00
CA ASP A 130 -15.31 14.42 -8.86
C ASP A 130 -14.05 14.79 -8.09
N PHE A 131 -13.00 13.98 -8.29
CA PHE A 131 -11.75 14.17 -7.57
C PHE A 131 -11.06 15.46 -8.02
N LEU A 132 -11.01 15.75 -9.33
CA LEU A 132 -10.42 16.98 -9.86
C LEU A 132 -11.13 18.23 -9.32
N GLY A 133 -12.46 18.28 -9.40
CA GLY A 133 -13.22 19.42 -8.88
C GLY A 133 -13.06 19.61 -7.37
N GLN A 134 -12.91 18.53 -6.60
CA GLN A 134 -12.63 18.65 -5.16
C GLN A 134 -11.18 19.07 -4.87
N GLU A 135 -10.19 18.66 -5.67
CA GLU A 135 -8.80 19.12 -5.57
C GLU A 135 -8.69 20.61 -5.87
N ASP A 136 -9.33 21.09 -6.95
CA ASP A 136 -9.40 22.51 -7.30
C ASP A 136 -9.99 23.35 -6.16
N ASN A 137 -11.07 22.85 -5.54
CA ASN A 137 -11.67 23.50 -4.38
C ASN A 137 -10.70 23.56 -3.18
N ILE A 138 -9.90 22.51 -2.94
CA ILE A 138 -8.85 22.52 -1.91
C ILE A 138 -7.78 23.56 -2.29
N GLY A 139 -7.31 23.57 -3.54
CA GLY A 139 -6.31 24.49 -4.07
C GLY A 139 -6.71 25.96 -3.93
N GLN A 140 -7.97 26.30 -4.26
CA GLN A 140 -8.52 27.65 -4.10
C GLN A 140 -8.50 28.10 -2.62
N ASN A 141 -8.92 27.21 -1.71
CA ASN A 141 -8.90 27.48 -0.26
C ASN A 141 -7.47 27.63 0.29
N VAL A 142 -6.51 26.90 -0.26
CA VAL A 142 -5.08 26.99 0.07
C VAL A 142 -4.48 28.31 -0.42
N GLY A 143 -4.84 28.76 -1.61
CA GLY A 143 -4.38 30.03 -2.20
C GLY A 143 -4.72 31.26 -1.36
N GLN A 144 -5.81 31.19 -0.60
CA GLN A 144 -6.29 32.26 0.28
C GLN A 144 -5.75 32.15 1.73
N ALA A 145 -5.03 31.09 2.07
CA ALA A 145 -4.60 30.80 3.43
C ALA A 145 -3.14 31.20 3.72
N THR A 146 -2.89 31.58 4.98
CA THR A 146 -1.52 31.75 5.51
C THR A 146 -0.75 30.43 5.47
N GLU A 147 0.57 30.47 5.34
CA GLU A 147 1.44 29.29 5.22
C GLU A 147 1.17 28.22 6.30
N GLU A 148 1.00 28.64 7.55
CA GLU A 148 0.67 27.76 8.69
C GLU A 148 -0.70 27.07 8.58
N LYS A 149 -1.66 27.67 7.86
CA LYS A 149 -3.02 27.14 7.67
C LYS A 149 -3.13 26.23 6.45
N ARG A 150 -2.23 26.34 5.47
CA ARG A 150 -2.27 25.56 4.21
C ARG A 150 -2.26 24.07 4.48
N SER A 151 -1.31 23.58 5.28
CA SER A 151 -1.21 22.16 5.62
C SER A 151 -2.48 21.62 6.28
N LYS A 152 -3.10 22.41 7.18
CA LYS A 152 -4.36 22.03 7.86
C LYS A 152 -5.54 21.95 6.89
N ILE A 153 -5.64 22.86 5.92
CA ILE A 153 -6.71 22.87 4.90
C ILE A 153 -6.57 21.66 3.98
N ILE A 154 -5.36 21.44 3.45
CA ILE A 154 -5.03 20.30 2.59
C ILE A 154 -5.38 19.00 3.32
N HIS A 155 -4.87 18.82 4.55
CA HIS A 155 -5.13 17.62 5.32
C HIS A 155 -6.62 17.38 5.57
N LYS A 156 -7.38 18.42 5.95
CA LYS A 156 -8.83 18.29 6.17
C LYS A 156 -9.59 17.94 4.88
N GLY A 157 -9.19 18.54 3.75
CA GLY A 157 -9.75 18.25 2.43
C GLY A 157 -9.56 16.79 2.06
N PHE A 158 -8.32 16.30 2.13
CA PHE A 158 -8.01 14.89 1.86
C PHE A 158 -8.73 13.92 2.80
N VAL A 159 -8.81 14.21 4.10
CA VAL A 159 -9.59 13.38 5.04
C VAL A 159 -11.08 13.34 4.68
N SER A 160 -11.64 14.42 4.12
CA SER A 160 -13.03 14.45 3.65
C SER A 160 -13.20 13.58 2.40
N LEU A 161 -12.31 13.74 1.41
CA LEU A 161 -12.25 12.93 0.19
C LEU A 161 -12.17 11.44 0.51
N GLU A 162 -11.25 11.04 1.39
CA GLU A 162 -11.07 9.66 1.82
C GLU A 162 -12.36 9.06 2.41
N LYS A 163 -13.06 9.83 3.26
CA LYS A 163 -14.31 9.38 3.90
C LYS A 163 -15.44 9.23 2.89
N GLU A 164 -15.53 10.14 1.93
CA GLU A 164 -16.55 10.10 0.90
C GLU A 164 -16.32 8.93 -0.06
N ALA A 165 -15.10 8.80 -0.59
CA ALA A 165 -14.71 7.66 -1.43
C ALA A 165 -14.96 6.32 -0.71
N SER A 166 -14.59 6.21 0.58
CA SER A 166 -14.86 5.01 1.38
C SER A 166 -16.35 4.70 1.48
N ARG A 167 -17.22 5.71 1.66
CA ARG A 167 -18.67 5.50 1.75
C ARG A 167 -19.27 5.01 0.43
N LEU A 168 -18.78 5.52 -0.69
CA LEU A 168 -19.27 5.18 -2.04
C LEU A 168 -18.80 3.78 -2.49
N ILE A 169 -17.55 3.42 -2.17
CA ILE A 169 -16.96 2.18 -2.65
C ILE A 169 -17.23 1.00 -1.72
N VAL A 170 -16.96 1.14 -0.42
CA VAL A 170 -17.05 0.03 0.57
C VAL A 170 -18.08 0.25 1.68
N GLY A 171 -18.72 1.41 1.73
CA GLY A 171 -19.57 1.82 2.84
C GLY A 171 -21.05 1.81 2.53
N ASN A 172 -21.81 2.50 3.37
CA ASN A 172 -23.27 2.54 3.34
C ASN A 172 -23.90 3.24 2.12
N LYS A 173 -23.10 3.93 1.30
CA LYS A 173 -23.56 4.50 0.01
C LYS A 173 -23.19 3.62 -1.18
N SER A 174 -22.49 2.49 -0.96
CA SER A 174 -22.22 1.52 -2.01
C SER A 174 -23.48 0.70 -2.33
N ASP A 175 -23.48 0.08 -3.50
CA ASP A 175 -24.48 -0.88 -3.97
C ASP A 175 -24.06 -2.35 -3.69
N LEU A 176 -23.09 -2.53 -2.79
CA LEU A 176 -22.68 -3.83 -2.29
C LEU A 176 -23.76 -4.42 -1.37
N LYS A 177 -23.81 -5.75 -1.29
CA LYS A 177 -24.69 -6.40 -0.32
C LYS A 177 -24.33 -5.98 1.10
N GLN A 178 -25.32 -5.88 1.98
CA GLN A 178 -25.10 -5.51 3.39
C GLN A 178 -24.13 -6.46 4.10
N VAL A 179 -24.18 -7.76 3.79
CA VAL A 179 -23.25 -8.76 4.33
C VAL A 179 -21.82 -8.53 3.86
N THR A 180 -21.64 -8.13 2.59
CA THR A 180 -20.35 -7.78 2.00
C THR A 180 -19.76 -6.56 2.70
N ILE A 181 -20.56 -5.51 2.91
CA ILE A 181 -20.15 -4.31 3.67
C ILE A 181 -19.70 -4.70 5.08
N GLN A 182 -20.45 -5.53 5.80
CA GLN A 182 -20.11 -5.95 7.17
C GLN A 182 -18.78 -6.74 7.22
N ASN A 183 -18.55 -7.64 6.26
CA ASN A 183 -17.32 -8.41 6.17
C ASN A 183 -16.12 -7.51 5.85
N LEU A 184 -16.27 -6.59 4.90
CA LEU A 184 -15.25 -5.59 4.58
C LEU A 184 -14.95 -4.68 5.77
N GLU A 185 -15.97 -4.20 6.51
CA GLU A 185 -15.77 -3.39 7.71
C GLU A 185 -14.95 -4.10 8.80
N TYR A 186 -15.11 -5.42 8.97
CA TYR A 186 -14.26 -6.18 9.86
C TYR A 186 -12.80 -6.18 9.39
N PHE A 187 -12.57 -6.43 8.11
CA PHE A 187 -11.23 -6.44 7.52
C PHE A 187 -10.55 -5.07 7.58
N LEU A 188 -11.27 -3.99 7.28
CA LEU A 188 -10.77 -2.62 7.35
C LEU A 188 -10.47 -2.18 8.78
N ARG A 189 -11.21 -2.70 9.78
CA ARG A 189 -10.87 -2.48 11.20
C ARG A 189 -9.53 -3.10 11.57
N ILE A 190 -9.11 -4.19 10.93
CA ILE A 190 -7.77 -4.76 11.14
C ILE A 190 -6.72 -3.77 10.63
N ILE A 191 -6.82 -3.32 9.38
CA ILE A 191 -5.93 -2.31 8.79
C ILE A 191 -5.88 -1.04 9.65
N HIS A 192 -7.02 -0.59 10.20
CA HIS A 192 -7.05 0.60 11.04
C HIS A 192 -6.35 0.39 12.40
N LYS A 193 -6.49 -0.79 13.01
CA LYS A 193 -5.88 -1.10 14.30
C LYS A 193 -4.35 -1.15 14.23
N THR A 194 -3.78 -1.59 13.11
CA THR A 194 -2.31 -1.69 12.95
C THR A 194 -1.63 -0.31 12.86
N VAL A 195 -2.37 0.73 12.51
CA VAL A 195 -1.87 2.11 12.37
C VAL A 195 -1.77 2.84 13.72
N HIS A 196 -2.26 2.23 14.80
CA HIS A 196 -2.09 2.75 16.16
C HIS A 196 -0.96 1.96 16.87
N PRO A 197 0.31 2.39 16.72
CA PRO A 197 1.50 1.57 16.97
C PRO A 197 1.67 1.06 18.40
N LEU A 198 1.06 1.72 19.39
CA LEU A 198 1.17 1.29 20.79
C LEU A 198 0.40 0.00 21.09
N ASN A 199 -0.73 -0.29 20.43
CA ASN A 199 -1.64 -1.31 20.95
C ASN A 199 -1.22 -2.78 20.68
N PRO A 200 -0.86 -3.17 19.45
CA PRO A 200 -0.55 -4.57 19.17
C PRO A 200 0.79 -5.01 19.76
N HIS A 201 1.85 -4.23 19.52
CA HIS A 201 3.21 -4.56 19.96
C HIS A 201 3.38 -4.52 21.47
N ILE A 202 2.81 -3.53 22.15
CA ILE A 202 2.96 -3.44 23.62
C ILE A 202 2.12 -4.50 24.29
N SER A 203 0.90 -4.79 23.81
CA SER A 203 0.09 -5.84 24.43
C SER A 203 0.70 -7.23 24.25
N SER A 204 1.26 -7.54 23.08
CA SER A 204 1.97 -8.80 22.84
C SER A 204 3.25 -8.88 23.68
N ASN A 205 4.07 -7.82 23.67
CA ASN A 205 5.34 -7.79 24.41
C ASN A 205 5.13 -7.76 25.92
N LEU A 206 4.11 -7.09 26.46
CA LEU A 206 3.79 -7.13 27.88
C LEU A 206 3.43 -8.55 28.32
N ARG A 207 2.60 -9.25 27.55
CA ARG A 207 2.21 -10.64 27.86
C ARG A 207 3.42 -11.60 27.87
N VAL A 208 4.40 -11.35 27.00
CA VAL A 208 5.66 -12.10 26.93
C VAL A 208 6.62 -11.68 28.05
N ALA A 209 6.76 -10.39 28.34
CA ALA A 209 7.68 -9.86 29.37
C ALA A 209 7.41 -10.44 30.76
N PHE A 210 6.16 -10.75 31.08
CA PHE A 210 5.81 -11.36 32.37
C PHE A 210 6.12 -12.87 32.45
N ASN A 211 6.44 -13.53 31.34
CA ASN A 211 6.59 -14.99 31.28
C ASN A 211 7.88 -15.48 30.62
N ARG A 212 8.59 -14.62 29.86
CA ARG A 212 9.78 -14.97 29.06
C ARG A 212 10.70 -13.75 28.88
N LYS A 213 11.93 -14.00 28.47
CA LYS A 213 12.87 -12.96 28.06
C LYS A 213 12.29 -12.23 26.83
N LEU A 214 12.23 -10.90 26.89
CA LEU A 214 11.85 -10.08 25.76
C LEU A 214 12.86 -10.28 24.62
N SER A 215 12.36 -10.66 23.44
CA SER A 215 13.16 -10.62 22.23
C SER A 215 13.32 -9.16 21.80
N LEU A 216 14.55 -8.77 21.46
CA LEU A 216 14.83 -7.48 20.82
C LEU A 216 14.64 -7.55 19.30
N PHE A 217 14.39 -8.75 18.77
CA PHE A 217 14.28 -9.04 17.35
C PHE A 217 12.86 -9.46 17.01
N PRO A 218 12.35 -9.11 15.82
CA PRO A 218 11.08 -9.64 15.36
C PRO A 218 11.15 -11.17 15.29
N GLU A 219 10.16 -11.82 15.89
CA GLU A 219 9.98 -13.26 15.77
C GLU A 219 8.90 -13.53 14.71
N PRO A 220 9.11 -14.48 13.79
CA PRO A 220 8.07 -14.87 12.84
C PRO A 220 6.79 -15.29 13.57
N ASP A 221 5.69 -14.63 13.22
CA ASP A 221 4.35 -14.90 13.74
C ASP A 221 3.45 -15.16 12.53
N ASP A 222 3.00 -16.41 12.39
CA ASP A 222 2.22 -16.84 11.23
C ASP A 222 0.88 -16.11 11.10
N ASP A 223 0.28 -15.66 12.20
CA ASP A 223 -0.97 -14.90 12.18
C ASP A 223 -0.75 -13.48 11.65
N GLN A 224 0.33 -12.82 12.10
CA GLN A 224 0.69 -11.49 11.64
C GLN A 224 1.17 -11.50 10.19
N LEU A 225 1.93 -12.53 9.83
CA LEU A 225 2.39 -12.77 8.47
C LEU A 225 1.18 -12.94 7.54
N SER A 226 0.25 -13.84 7.88
CA SER A 226 -0.97 -14.05 7.11
C SER A 226 -1.79 -12.78 6.97
N GLN A 227 -1.90 -11.96 8.03
CA GLN A 227 -2.60 -10.66 7.94
C GLN A 227 -1.99 -9.74 6.89
N TYR A 228 -0.67 -9.60 6.87
CA TYR A 228 0.00 -8.79 5.85
C TYR A 228 -0.30 -9.33 4.47
N LEU A 229 0.00 -10.62 4.20
CA LEU A 229 -0.18 -11.24 2.88
C LEU A 229 -1.59 -10.98 2.33
N ASN A 230 -2.62 -11.19 3.16
CA ASN A 230 -4.01 -11.02 2.75
C ASN A 230 -4.32 -9.55 2.42
N ILE A 231 -3.81 -8.60 3.21
CA ILE A 231 -4.03 -7.17 3.03
C ILE A 231 -3.29 -6.65 1.79
N SER A 232 -2.02 -7.01 1.60
CA SER A 232 -1.27 -6.62 0.40
C SER A 232 -1.79 -7.30 -0.86
N ASN A 233 -2.28 -8.55 -0.79
CA ASN A 233 -2.94 -9.21 -1.91
C ASN A 233 -4.17 -8.43 -2.36
N PHE A 234 -5.06 -8.12 -1.42
CA PHE A 234 -6.29 -7.36 -1.67
C PHE A 234 -6.00 -5.98 -2.25
N ILE A 235 -5.09 -5.23 -1.63
CA ILE A 235 -4.73 -3.88 -2.08
C ILE A 235 -4.01 -3.93 -3.43
N GLY A 236 -3.12 -4.91 -3.63
CA GLY A 236 -2.45 -5.16 -4.90
C GLY A 236 -3.46 -5.41 -6.02
N TRP A 237 -4.48 -6.22 -5.77
CA TRP A 237 -5.53 -6.50 -6.75
C TRP A 237 -6.35 -5.26 -7.13
N MET A 238 -6.82 -4.50 -6.13
CA MET A 238 -7.52 -3.23 -6.37
C MET A 238 -6.64 -2.25 -7.17
N THR A 239 -5.36 -2.19 -6.83
CA THR A 239 -4.39 -1.32 -7.52
C THR A 239 -4.18 -1.76 -8.97
N LEU A 240 -4.03 -3.06 -9.23
CA LEU A 240 -3.92 -3.61 -10.58
C LEU A 240 -5.09 -3.18 -11.45
N ARG A 241 -6.31 -3.28 -10.91
CA ARG A 241 -7.52 -2.82 -11.61
C ARG A 241 -7.48 -1.31 -11.87
N VAL A 242 -7.06 -0.50 -10.90
CA VAL A 242 -6.91 0.96 -11.12
C VAL A 242 -5.85 1.28 -12.18
N LEU A 243 -4.74 0.53 -12.24
CA LEU A 243 -3.73 0.69 -13.29
C LEU A 243 -4.30 0.43 -14.69
N SER A 244 -5.39 -0.33 -14.82
CA SER A 244 -6.06 -0.53 -16.11
C SER A 244 -6.63 0.75 -16.72
N LEU A 245 -6.86 1.79 -15.91
CA LEU A 245 -7.35 3.09 -16.39
C LEU A 245 -6.36 3.78 -17.34
N PHE A 246 -5.06 3.47 -17.24
CA PHE A 246 -4.05 4.00 -18.15
C PHE A 246 -4.16 3.40 -19.56
N ASN A 247 -4.80 2.23 -19.71
CA ASN A 247 -5.00 1.57 -21.01
C ASN A 247 -5.94 2.34 -21.96
N ARG A 248 -6.58 3.44 -21.51
CA ARG A 248 -7.29 4.38 -22.38
C ARG A 248 -6.41 4.89 -23.51
N HIS A 249 -5.11 5.04 -23.24
CA HIS A 249 -4.11 5.29 -24.28
C HIS A 249 -3.60 3.98 -24.86
N GLN A 250 -4.45 3.30 -25.65
CA GLN A 250 -4.15 1.99 -26.27
C GLN A 250 -2.84 1.98 -27.08
N GLN A 251 -2.36 3.14 -27.53
CA GLN A 251 -1.09 3.28 -28.24
C GLN A 251 0.13 3.03 -27.34
N LEU A 252 -0.03 3.13 -26.02
CA LEU A 252 1.05 2.98 -25.04
C LEU A 252 1.18 1.56 -24.50
N PHE A 253 0.08 0.81 -24.49
CA PHE A 253 0.01 -0.50 -23.84
C PHE A 253 -0.30 -1.59 -24.88
N ASN A 254 0.66 -2.50 -25.07
CA ASN A 254 0.59 -3.56 -26.08
C ASN A 254 -0.05 -4.85 -25.55
N ASP A 255 -0.19 -5.85 -26.42
CA ASP A 255 -0.72 -7.17 -26.07
C ASP A 255 0.07 -7.87 -24.94
N ASP A 256 1.38 -7.59 -24.83
CA ASP A 256 2.19 -8.14 -23.74
C ASP A 256 1.82 -7.53 -22.38
N TRP A 257 1.55 -6.23 -22.33
CA TRP A 257 1.06 -5.57 -21.13
C TRP A 257 -0.29 -6.17 -20.71
N MET A 258 -1.25 -6.29 -21.63
CA MET A 258 -2.56 -6.88 -21.37
C MET A 258 -2.47 -8.32 -20.86
N ARG A 259 -1.58 -9.11 -21.46
CA ARG A 259 -1.30 -10.49 -21.02
C ARG A 259 -0.76 -10.53 -19.60
N ARG A 260 0.15 -9.63 -19.22
CA ARG A 260 0.68 -9.51 -17.86
C ARG A 260 -0.39 -9.06 -16.87
N THR A 261 -1.24 -8.11 -17.26
CA THR A 261 -2.39 -7.68 -16.44
C THR A 261 -3.28 -8.86 -16.10
N LYS A 262 -3.67 -9.66 -17.10
CA LYS A 262 -4.53 -10.83 -16.92
C LYS A 262 -3.89 -11.88 -16.03
N ALA A 263 -2.60 -12.17 -16.23
CA ALA A 263 -1.89 -13.14 -15.41
C ALA A 263 -1.79 -12.71 -13.94
N LEU A 264 -1.57 -11.42 -13.67
CA LEU A 264 -1.58 -10.87 -12.32
C LEU A 264 -2.97 -10.90 -11.70
N ASP A 265 -4.00 -10.59 -12.49
CA ASP A 265 -5.39 -10.60 -12.07
C ASP A 265 -5.82 -12.00 -11.61
N GLU A 266 -5.54 -13.02 -12.42
CA GLU A 266 -5.78 -14.43 -12.10
C GLU A 266 -5.00 -14.87 -10.85
N ALA A 267 -3.76 -14.40 -10.67
CA ALA A 267 -2.94 -14.73 -9.50
C ALA A 267 -3.52 -14.12 -8.20
N PHE A 268 -3.93 -12.85 -8.23
CA PHE A 268 -4.57 -12.19 -7.10
C PHE A 268 -5.91 -12.84 -6.74
N GLU A 269 -6.71 -13.16 -7.76
CA GLU A 269 -8.01 -13.84 -7.61
C GLU A 269 -7.83 -15.21 -6.95
N THR A 270 -6.93 -16.05 -7.48
CA THR A 270 -6.63 -17.39 -6.92
C THR A 270 -6.29 -17.32 -5.42
N LEU A 271 -5.49 -16.31 -5.02
CA LEU A 271 -5.12 -16.10 -3.62
C LEU A 271 -6.32 -15.68 -2.74
N VAL A 272 -7.30 -14.97 -3.29
CA VAL A 272 -8.54 -14.62 -2.58
C VAL A 272 -9.52 -15.78 -2.53
N GLU A 273 -9.65 -16.55 -3.61
CA GLU A 273 -10.50 -17.75 -3.67
C GLU A 273 -10.10 -18.78 -2.61
N GLY A 274 -8.82 -18.88 -2.29
CA GLY A 274 -8.34 -19.69 -1.15
C GLY A 274 -8.99 -19.32 0.19
N PHE A 275 -9.50 -18.10 0.39
CA PHE A 275 -10.32 -17.79 1.57
C PHE A 275 -11.73 -18.37 1.49
N ALA A 276 -12.35 -18.33 0.31
CA ALA A 276 -13.68 -18.87 0.08
C ALA A 276 -13.69 -20.40 0.25
N GLU A 277 -12.64 -21.08 -0.21
CA GLU A 277 -12.43 -22.52 0.01
C GLU A 277 -12.30 -22.88 1.50
N LEU A 278 -11.81 -21.96 2.31
CA LEU A 278 -11.75 -22.08 3.78
C LEU A 278 -13.05 -21.63 4.47
N GLU A 279 -14.13 -21.46 3.71
CA GLU A 279 -15.45 -20.99 4.16
C GLU A 279 -15.39 -19.63 4.89
N LYS A 280 -14.39 -18.79 4.54
CA LYS A 280 -14.27 -17.45 5.13
C LYS A 280 -15.09 -16.45 4.31
N PRO A 281 -16.13 -15.81 4.88
CA PRO A 281 -17.01 -14.89 4.15
C PRO A 281 -16.32 -13.64 3.57
N ILE A 282 -15.08 -13.37 3.96
CA ILE A 282 -14.30 -12.24 3.46
C ILE A 282 -13.84 -12.43 2.00
N GLY A 283 -13.59 -13.67 1.56
CA GLY A 283 -13.15 -13.94 0.19
C GLY A 283 -14.20 -13.50 -0.83
N GLU A 284 -15.44 -13.99 -0.65
CA GLU A 284 -16.60 -13.60 -1.47
C GLU A 284 -16.86 -12.09 -1.44
N ALA A 285 -16.69 -11.46 -0.27
CA ALA A 285 -16.89 -10.03 -0.12
C ALA A 285 -15.83 -9.20 -0.88
N ILE A 286 -14.58 -9.67 -0.91
CA ILE A 286 -13.51 -9.05 -1.71
C ILE A 286 -13.80 -9.21 -3.21
N ILE A 287 -14.17 -10.41 -3.66
CA ILE A 287 -14.50 -10.67 -5.06
C ILE A 287 -15.65 -9.78 -5.52
N GLU A 288 -16.76 -9.73 -4.77
CA GLU A 288 -17.89 -8.85 -5.11
C GLU A 288 -17.48 -7.37 -5.18
N LEU A 289 -16.61 -6.92 -4.27
CA LEU A 289 -16.09 -5.56 -4.31
C LEU A 289 -15.27 -5.30 -5.59
N ILE A 290 -14.34 -6.18 -5.93
CA ILE A 290 -13.50 -6.04 -7.12
C ILE A 290 -14.39 -6.02 -8.38
N ASP A 291 -15.29 -6.98 -8.52
CA ASP A 291 -16.12 -7.11 -9.71
C ASP A 291 -17.07 -5.93 -9.91
N LYS A 292 -17.64 -5.39 -8.82
CA LYS A 292 -18.60 -4.28 -8.92
C LYS A 292 -17.96 -2.91 -8.95
N LYS A 293 -16.88 -2.70 -8.20
CA LYS A 293 -16.30 -1.36 -7.97
C LYS A 293 -14.99 -1.11 -8.71
N PHE A 294 -14.36 -2.17 -9.23
CA PHE A 294 -13.08 -2.09 -9.93
C PHE A 294 -13.15 -2.61 -11.37
N SER A 295 -14.37 -2.79 -11.90
CA SER A 295 -14.62 -3.07 -13.32
C SER A 295 -14.76 -1.76 -14.10
N PHE A 296 -13.63 -1.21 -14.52
CA PHE A 296 -13.61 0.01 -15.33
C PHE A 296 -13.83 -0.35 -16.80
N ASN A 297 -15.05 -0.16 -17.30
CA ASN A 297 -15.30 -0.25 -18.74
C ASN A 297 -14.59 0.90 -19.47
N ASN A 298 -14.11 0.67 -20.69
CA ASN A 298 -13.51 1.70 -21.57
C ASN A 298 -14.46 2.88 -21.89
N SER A 299 -15.67 2.92 -21.33
CA SER A 299 -16.71 3.95 -21.54
C SER A 299 -16.89 4.91 -20.35
N THR A 300 -15.98 4.90 -19.36
CA THR A 300 -16.22 5.62 -18.10
C THR A 300 -15.64 7.04 -18.15
N LYS A 301 -16.52 8.05 -18.17
CA LYS A 301 -16.25 9.49 -18.42
C LYS A 301 -15.51 9.71 -19.74
N GLU A 302 -16.27 9.82 -20.84
CA GLU A 302 -15.84 10.64 -21.98
C GLU A 302 -15.74 12.08 -21.46
N THR A 303 -14.52 12.56 -21.26
CA THR A 303 -14.20 13.99 -21.09
C THR A 303 -14.13 14.67 -22.44
#